data_AF-A0A352BFQ0-F1
#
_entry.id   AF-A0A352BFQ0-F1
#
_cell.length_a   1.000
_cell.length_b   1.000
_cell.length_c   1.000
_cell.angle_alpha   90.00
_cell.angle_beta   90.00
_cell.angle_gamma   90.00
#
_symmetry.space_group_name_H-M   'P 1'
#
loop_
_entity.id
_entity.type
_entity.pdbx_description
1 polymer ?
#
loop_
_entity_poly.entity_id
_entity_poly.type
_entity_poly.pdbx_seq_one_letter_code
_entity_poly.pdbx_strand_id
1 'polypeptide(L)'
;MNIKISGFSNNKNVVYMVGENETLGEIANCLGVSKSYILQHNSETLYEGKVLFLPEVDLKTYIVKPFDSLQSIAKDKNISVEELKEKNQLDSDYLFVGQKLFL
;
A
#
# COMPACT_ATOMS: atom_id res chain seq x y z
N MET A 1 3.99 2.97 -5.97
CA MET A 1 3.35 1.67 -5.68
C MET A 1 2.28 1.46 -6.74
N ASN A 2 2.27 0.35 -7.46
CA ASN A 2 1.28 0.10 -8.53
C ASN A 2 0.07 -0.70 -8.00
N ILE A 3 -0.60 -0.21 -6.95
CA ILE A 3 -1.94 -0.74 -6.64
C ILE A 3 -2.90 -0.19 -7.69
N LYS A 4 -3.28 -1.04 -8.63
CA LYS A 4 -4.42 -0.76 -9.51
C LYS A 4 -5.66 -1.30 -8.83
N ILE A 5 -6.33 -0.47 -8.03
CA ILE A 5 -7.66 -0.81 -7.51
C ILE A 5 -8.60 -0.86 -8.72
N SER A 6 -9.05 -2.05 -9.08
CA SER A 6 -10.06 -2.25 -10.12
C SER A 6 -11.35 -2.69 -9.45
N GLY A 7 -12.28 -1.76 -9.26
CA GLY A 7 -13.61 -2.06 -8.74
C GLY A 7 -14.26 -0.87 -8.05
N PHE A 8 -15.12 -0.15 -8.76
CA PHE A 8 -16.10 0.73 -8.13
C PHE A 8 -17.31 -0.10 -7.67
N SER A 9 -17.81 0.23 -6.47
CA SER A 9 -18.97 -0.34 -5.76
C SER A 9 -18.70 -1.62 -4.93
N ASN A 10 -18.73 -1.45 -3.60
CA ASN A 10 -18.76 -2.45 -2.51
C ASN A 10 -17.71 -3.59 -2.46
N ASN A 11 -16.89 -3.81 -3.48
CA ASN A 11 -15.89 -4.87 -3.47
C ASN A 11 -14.53 -4.31 -3.07
N LYS A 12 -14.11 -4.54 -1.81
CA LYS A 12 -12.77 -4.24 -1.26
C LYS A 12 -11.67 -5.13 -1.87
N ASN A 13 -11.73 -5.38 -3.18
CA ASN A 13 -10.78 -6.24 -3.87
C ASN A 13 -9.56 -5.43 -4.27
N VAL A 14 -8.39 -5.89 -3.85
CA VAL A 14 -7.11 -5.27 -4.17
C VAL A 14 -6.40 -6.13 -5.20
N VAL A 15 -5.95 -5.47 -6.26
CA VAL A 15 -5.05 -6.05 -7.26
C VAL A 15 -3.70 -5.38 -7.08
N TYR A 16 -2.70 -6.17 -6.70
CA TYR A 16 -1.36 -5.71 -6.41
C TYR A 16 -0.40 -6.20 -7.48
N MET A 17 0.33 -5.28 -8.12
CA MET A 17 1.39 -5.63 -9.06
C MET A 17 2.73 -5.61 -8.34
N VAL A 18 3.39 -6.76 -8.32
CA VAL A 18 4.72 -6.97 -7.71
C VAL A 18 5.73 -6.09 -8.41
N GLY A 19 6.38 -5.22 -7.65
CA GLY A 19 7.49 -4.37 -8.06
C GLY A 19 8.83 -5.10 -8.05
N GLU A 20 9.88 -4.36 -8.39
CA GLU A 20 11.24 -4.89 -8.40
C GLU A 20 11.71 -5.23 -6.98
N ASN A 21 12.33 -6.41 -6.81
CA ASN A 21 12.94 -6.88 -5.55
C ASN A 21 12.00 -6.96 -4.32
N GLU A 22 10.68 -6.89 -4.50
CA GLU A 22 9.73 -7.00 -3.39
C GLU A 22 9.60 -8.43 -2.88
N THR A 23 9.51 -8.57 -1.56
CA THR A 23 9.21 -9.82 -0.89
C THR A 23 7.74 -9.94 -0.51
N LEU A 24 7.22 -11.16 -0.36
CA LEU A 24 5.87 -11.39 0.18
C LEU A 24 5.67 -10.76 1.56
N GLY A 25 6.75 -10.60 2.35
CA GLY A 25 6.68 -10.00 3.68
C GLY A 25 6.45 -8.50 3.65
N GLU A 26 7.18 -7.80 2.79
CA GLU A 26 7.00 -6.37 2.58
C GLU A 26 5.62 -6.07 2.02
N ILE A 27 5.16 -6.87 1.05
CA ILE A 27 3.82 -6.72 0.46
C ILE A 27 2.74 -6.97 1.52
N ALA A 28 2.86 -8.03 2.32
CA ALA A 28 1.94 -8.35 3.41
C ALA A 28 1.86 -7.21 4.44
N ASN A 29 3.02 -6.71 4.89
CA ASN A 29 3.09 -5.61 5.84
C ASN A 29 2.46 -4.33 5.26
N CYS A 30 2.75 -4.04 4.00
CA CYS A 30 2.24 -2.87 3.31
C CYS A 30 0.70 -2.90 3.21
N LEU A 31 0.13 -4.06 2.90
CA LEU A 31 -1.32 -4.23 2.74
C LEU A 31 -2.06 -4.51 4.05
N GLY A 32 -1.33 -4.67 5.16
CA GLY A 32 -1.91 -5.01 6.46
C GLY A 32 -2.54 -6.41 6.52
N VAL A 33 -2.01 -7.35 5.73
CA VAL A 33 -2.47 -8.75 5.66
C VAL A 33 -1.35 -9.70 6.04
N SER A 34 -1.65 -10.97 6.32
CA SER A 34 -0.61 -11.97 6.55
C SER A 34 -0.05 -12.52 5.23
N LYS A 35 1.21 -12.99 5.25
CA LYS A 35 1.77 -13.77 4.13
C LYS A 35 0.87 -14.96 3.78
N SER A 36 0.36 -15.66 4.79
CA SER A 36 -0.54 -16.81 4.61
C SER A 36 -1.83 -16.43 3.89
N TYR A 37 -2.39 -15.24 4.16
CA TYR A 37 -3.58 -14.75 3.48
C TYR A 37 -3.30 -14.46 2.00
N ILE A 38 -2.14 -13.88 1.66
CA ILE A 38 -1.73 -13.70 0.26
C ILE A 38 -1.64 -15.06 -0.43
N LEU A 39 -0.99 -16.04 0.20
CA LEU A 39 -0.80 -17.40 -0.32
C LEU A 39 -2.08 -18.22 -0.42
N GLN A 40 -3.08 -17.93 0.42
CA GLN A 40 -4.40 -18.55 0.32
C GLN A 40 -5.08 -18.23 -1.01
N HIS A 41 -4.78 -17.06 -1.59
CA HIS A 41 -5.41 -16.56 -2.82
C HIS A 41 -4.47 -16.57 -4.03
N ASN A 42 -3.17 -16.80 -3.82
CA ASN A 42 -2.14 -16.66 -4.86
C ASN A 42 -1.02 -17.68 -4.69
N SER A 43 -0.36 -18.04 -5.78
CA SER A 43 0.88 -18.84 -5.74
C SER A 43 2.02 -18.10 -5.00
N GLU A 44 2.92 -18.83 -4.35
CA GLU A 44 4.08 -18.28 -3.63
C GLU A 44 5.14 -17.65 -4.54
N THR A 45 5.32 -18.16 -5.77
CA THR A 45 6.38 -17.71 -6.67
C THR A 45 6.21 -16.24 -7.04
N LEU A 46 7.08 -15.35 -6.56
CA LEU A 46 7.10 -13.94 -6.92
C LEU A 46 8.06 -13.65 -8.07
N TYR A 47 7.64 -12.76 -8.95
CA TYR A 47 8.47 -12.15 -10.00
C TYR A 47 7.89 -10.77 -10.31
N GLU A 48 8.74 -9.88 -10.81
CA GLU A 48 8.33 -8.52 -11.20
C GLU A 48 7.17 -8.56 -12.20
N GLY A 49 6.18 -7.69 -11.99
CA GLY A 49 4.99 -7.60 -12.85
C GLY A 49 3.92 -8.66 -12.56
N LYS A 50 4.19 -9.64 -11.68
CA LYS A 50 3.17 -10.57 -11.21
C LYS A 50 2.03 -9.81 -10.54
N VAL A 51 0.81 -10.24 -10.81
CA VAL A 51 -0.40 -9.69 -10.20
C VAL A 51 -0.87 -10.60 -9.07
N LEU A 52 -1.07 -10.04 -7.88
CA LEU A 52 -1.73 -10.67 -6.75
C LEU A 52 -3.17 -10.18 -6.65
N PHE A 53 -4.11 -11.11 -6.50
CA PHE A 53 -5.50 -10.83 -6.25
C PHE A 53 -5.81 -11.05 -4.76
N LEU A 54 -6.37 -10.04 -4.10
CA LEU A 54 -6.59 -10.02 -2.67
C LEU A 54 -8.02 -9.54 -2.37
N PRO A 55 -8.98 -10.47 -2.20
CA PRO A 55 -10.37 -10.11 -2.00
C PRO A 55 -10.65 -9.63 -0.57
N GLU A 56 -11.49 -8.61 -0.43
CA GLU A 56 -11.95 -8.13 0.89
C GLU A 56 -10.86 -7.51 1.79
N VAL A 57 -9.82 -6.92 1.20
CA VAL A 57 -8.76 -6.22 1.95
C VAL A 57 -9.18 -4.78 2.27
N ASP A 58 -9.21 -4.46 3.57
CA ASP A 58 -9.46 -3.10 4.03
C ASP A 58 -8.14 -2.32 4.18
N LEU A 59 -7.77 -1.58 3.14
CA LEU A 59 -6.55 -0.79 3.15
C LEU A 59 -6.73 0.47 4.00
N LYS A 60 -5.93 0.58 5.06
CA LYS A 60 -5.80 1.82 5.83
C LYS A 60 -5.18 2.89 4.93
N THR A 61 -5.94 3.93 4.67
CA THR A 61 -5.49 5.05 3.83
C THR A 61 -5.78 6.39 4.48
N TYR A 62 -5.00 7.39 4.09
CA TYR A 62 -5.13 8.78 4.47
C TYR A 62 -5.22 9.64 3.22
N ILE A 63 -6.10 10.64 3.24
CA ILE A 63 -6.17 11.64 2.17
C ILE A 63 -5.47 12.90 2.68
N VAL A 64 -4.39 13.28 2.01
CA VAL A 64 -3.61 14.48 2.34
C VAL A 64 -4.50 15.71 2.33
N LYS A 65 -4.44 16.50 3.41
CA LYS A 65 -5.20 17.72 3.62
C LYS A 65 -4.33 18.95 3.40
N PRO A 66 -4.93 20.15 3.23
CA PRO A 66 -4.17 21.39 3.24
C PRO A 66 -3.30 21.49 4.50
N PHE A 67 -2.05 21.91 4.30
CA PHE A 67 -1.02 22.08 5.34
C PHE A 67 -0.45 20.79 5.97
N ASP A 68 -0.81 19.61 5.46
CA ASP A 68 -0.13 18.38 5.87
C ASP A 68 1.32 18.32 5.35
N SER A 69 2.20 17.73 6.16
CA SER A 69 3.52 17.28 5.77
C SER A 69 3.68 15.79 6.08
N LEU A 70 4.72 15.15 5.53
CA LEU A 70 5.02 13.76 5.89
C LEU A 70 5.24 13.62 7.41
N GLN A 71 5.93 14.58 8.04
CA GLN A 71 6.18 14.58 9.47
C GLN A 71 4.88 14.70 10.28
N SER A 72 3.93 15.56 9.89
CA SER A 72 2.67 15.72 10.63
C SER A 72 1.81 14.47 10.54
N ILE A 73 1.72 13.88 9.35
CA ILE A 73 0.95 12.65 9.12
C ILE A 73 1.59 11.48 9.85
N ALA A 74 2.90 11.26 9.68
CA ALA A 74 3.61 10.15 10.31
C ALA A 74 3.48 10.20 11.83
N LYS A 75 3.61 11.38 12.44
CA LYS A 75 3.40 11.59 13.87
C LYS A 75 1.96 11.29 14.32
N ASP A 76 0.95 11.77 13.59
CA ASP A 76 -0.47 11.52 13.91
C ASP A 76 -0.83 10.03 13.79
N LYS A 77 -0.18 9.32 12.86
CA LYS A 77 -0.41 7.90 12.60
C LYS A 77 0.53 6.96 13.35
N ASN A 78 1.46 7.52 14.13
CA ASN A 78 2.44 6.78 14.90
C ASN A 78 3.27 5.80 14.04
N ILE A 79 3.74 6.29 12.89
CA ILE A 79 4.68 5.62 11.97
C ILE A 79 5.86 6.54 11.70
N SER A 80 6.95 6.03 11.12
CA SER A 80 8.06 6.89 10.70
C SER A 80 7.79 7.57 9.34
N VAL A 81 8.52 8.64 9.05
CA VAL A 81 8.45 9.28 7.73
C VAL A 81 8.99 8.32 6.67
N GLU A 82 10.05 7.60 6.99
CA GLU A 82 10.67 6.59 6.14
C GLU A 82 9.68 5.49 5.79
N GLU A 83 8.97 4.94 6.79
CA GLU A 83 7.92 3.93 6.58
C GLU A 83 6.81 4.49 5.68
N LEU A 84 6.34 5.71 5.94
CA LEU A 84 5.31 6.35 5.12
C LEU A 84 5.77 6.55 3.67
N LYS A 85 7.04 6.92 3.45
CA LYS A 85 7.61 7.10 2.11
C LYS A 85 7.78 5.78 1.39
N GLU A 86 8.38 4.78 2.03
CA GLU A 86 8.57 3.44 1.47
C GLU A 86 7.23 2.83 1.06
N LYS A 87 6.24 2.88 1.96
CA LYS A 87 4.89 2.35 1.72
C LYS A 87 4.21 2.97 0.50
N ASN A 88 4.49 4.24 0.23
CA ASN A 88 3.87 5.01 -0.85
C ASN A 88 4.79 5.19 -2.07
N GLN A 89 6.02 4.66 -2.03
CA GLN A 89 7.09 4.87 -3.01
C GLN A 89 7.31 6.37 -3.30
N LEU A 90 7.41 7.18 -2.24
CA LEU A 90 7.72 8.60 -2.33
C LEU A 90 9.23 8.79 -2.35
N ASP A 91 9.74 9.35 -3.44
CA ASP A 91 11.15 9.75 -3.60
C ASP A 91 11.45 11.12 -2.97
N SER A 92 10.42 11.91 -2.71
CA SER A 92 10.50 13.26 -2.17
C SER A 92 9.54 13.48 -1.01
N ASP A 93 9.69 14.63 -0.34
CA ASP A 93 8.81 15.03 0.76
C ASP A 93 7.59 15.84 0.30
N TYR A 94 7.43 16.01 -1.02
CA TYR A 94 6.33 16.75 -1.60
C TYR A 94 5.04 15.94 -1.55
N LEU A 95 3.99 16.54 -0.99
CA LEU A 95 2.65 15.99 -0.95
C LEU A 95 1.68 16.89 -1.70
N PHE A 96 0.75 16.29 -2.42
CA PHE A 96 -0.37 16.99 -3.05
C PHE A 96 -1.62 16.88 -2.19
N VAL A 97 -2.35 17.97 -2.00
CA VAL A 97 -3.67 17.91 -1.36
C VAL A 97 -4.58 16.98 -2.17
N GLY A 98 -5.27 16.06 -1.47
CA GLY A 98 -6.07 15.02 -2.09
C GLY A 98 -5.29 13.75 -2.46
N GLN A 99 -3.95 13.75 -2.34
CA GLN A 99 -3.15 12.54 -2.52
C GLN A 99 -3.57 11.49 -1.49
N LYS A 100 -3.82 10.27 -1.99
CA LYS A 100 -4.08 9.11 -1.13
C LYS A 100 -2.75 8.50 -0.73
N LEU A 101 -2.55 8.34 0.57
CA LEU A 101 -1.43 7.63 1.18
C LEU A 101 -1.93 6.35 1.85
N PHE A 102 -1.15 5.27 1.75
CA PHE A 102 -1.29 4.09 2.57
C PHE A 102 -0.63 4.35 3.93
N LEU A 103 -1.32 3.97 5.01
CA LEU A 103 -0.85 4.09 6.40
C LEU A 103 -0.46 2.73 6.94
#